data_AF-A0A7R9J072-F1
#
_entry.id   AF-A0A7R9J072-F1
#
_cell.length_a   1.000
_cell.length_b   1.000
_cell.length_c   1.000
_cell.angle_alpha   90.00
_cell.angle_beta   90.00
_cell.angle_gamma   90.00
#
_symmetry.space_group_name_H-M   'P 1'
#
loop_
_entity.id
_entity.type
_entity.pdbx_description
1 polymer ?
#
loop_
_entity_poly.entity_id
_entity_poly.type
_entity_poly.pdbx_seq_one_letter_code
_entity_poly.pdbx_strand_id
1 'polypeptide(L)'
;HDFVAEEDLALGLMPFCHAYGLILMLMCLVQGARMVIMSKFSVDTFFDVIPKFKINVLHLVPSLLSLLCKEQRLVGIDLGSVCRVFTGAAPISPGIQTAVKKCLPEGTTLYHSYGLTETTFVMLSGECREDKPYSPGMLVSGMECKVVDPTTRDILGPNEKGELCFRGPLLMKGYMNNMMATQEALDEEGWLYSGDLGYYDTDGYFFIVDRLKELIKYQGYQVSPSELESILLTHPAVKDVAVVGIPEPVFGELPLAYIVKQPGVSVKEEEIHKFLNVEVSSYKRLRGGVKFVDFIPKTSTGKIQRKLLAQQTPPPKERTCDLV
;
A
#
# COMPACT_ATOMS: atom_id res chain seq x y z
N HIS A 1 8.71 1.77 18.12
CA HIS A 1 9.86 0.92 17.75
C HIS A 1 10.83 1.76 16.96
N ASP A 2 12.12 1.63 17.23
CA ASP A 2 13.13 2.36 16.48
C ASP A 2 13.32 1.70 15.11
N PHE A 3 13.15 2.49 14.06
CA PHE A 3 13.34 2.07 12.66
C PHE A 3 14.79 1.67 12.36
N VAL A 4 15.72 2.15 13.20
CA VAL A 4 17.15 1.81 13.24
C VAL A 4 17.73 2.18 14.62
N ALA A 5 18.71 1.42 15.10
CA ALA A 5 19.48 1.64 16.33
C ALA A 5 20.99 1.70 16.00
N GLU A 6 21.83 2.13 16.94
CA GLU A 6 23.28 2.34 16.73
C GLU A 6 24.00 1.06 16.26
N GLU A 7 23.63 -0.08 16.83
CA GLU A 7 24.18 -1.40 16.50
C GLU A 7 23.70 -1.95 15.14
N ASP A 8 22.73 -1.29 14.50
CA ASP A 8 22.16 -1.78 13.25
C ASP A 8 23.04 -1.51 12.04
N LEU A 9 22.93 -2.45 11.10
CA LEU A 9 23.43 -2.36 9.76
C LEU A 9 22.25 -2.47 8.78
N ALA A 10 21.78 -1.32 8.31
CA ALA A 10 20.65 -1.20 7.41
C ALA A 10 21.07 -1.29 5.94
N LEU A 11 20.19 -1.82 5.09
CA LEU A 11 20.32 -1.71 3.64
C LEU A 11 19.62 -0.44 3.11
N GLY A 12 20.39 0.49 2.59
CA GLY A 12 19.90 1.69 1.91
C GLY A 12 19.48 1.40 0.48
N LEU A 13 18.26 0.89 0.31
CA LEU A 13 17.67 0.57 -1.00
C LEU A 13 16.58 1.56 -1.46
N MET A 14 15.91 2.22 -0.51
CA MET A 14 14.83 3.16 -0.83
C MET A 14 15.39 4.46 -1.45
N PRO A 15 14.70 5.08 -2.42
CA PRO A 15 15.19 6.29 -3.07
C PRO A 15 15.37 7.45 -2.08
N PHE A 16 16.57 8.03 -2.00
CA PHE A 16 16.86 9.17 -1.12
C PHE A 16 16.23 10.49 -1.58
N CYS A 17 15.69 10.55 -2.81
CA CYS A 17 14.88 11.68 -3.26
C CYS A 17 13.43 11.63 -2.74
N HIS A 18 13.01 10.52 -2.12
CA HIS A 18 11.71 10.34 -1.50
C HIS A 18 11.86 10.29 0.03
N ALA A 19 10.87 10.80 0.76
CA ALA A 19 10.86 10.86 2.23
C ALA A 19 11.26 9.53 2.89
N TYR A 20 10.76 8.41 2.37
CA TYR A 20 11.10 7.07 2.90
C TYR A 20 12.62 6.82 2.94
N GLY A 21 13.33 7.02 1.83
CA GLY A 21 14.78 6.82 1.81
C GLY A 21 15.54 7.93 2.52
N LEU A 22 15.12 9.18 2.35
CA LEU A 22 15.77 10.35 2.95
C LEU A 22 15.79 10.29 4.47
N ILE A 23 14.61 10.09 5.09
CA ILE A 23 14.49 10.11 6.54
C ILE A 23 15.17 8.89 7.15
N LEU A 24 15.10 7.71 6.52
CA LEU A 24 15.84 6.53 6.97
C LEU A 24 17.35 6.78 6.99
N MET A 25 17.89 7.40 5.93
CA MET A 25 19.30 7.77 5.86
C MET A 25 19.67 8.76 6.97
N LEU A 26 18.86 9.79 7.20
CA LEU A 26 19.08 10.75 8.30
C LEU A 26 18.99 10.08 9.68
N MET A 27 18.04 9.16 9.89
CA MET A 27 17.94 8.39 11.13
C MET A 27 19.19 7.56 11.38
N CYS A 28 19.76 6.91 10.36
CA CYS A 28 21.01 6.18 10.51
C CYS A 28 22.17 7.10 10.93
N LEU A 29 22.28 8.27 10.31
CA LEU A 29 23.31 9.26 10.68
C LEU A 29 23.15 9.77 12.12
N VAL A 30 21.92 10.07 12.54
CA VAL A 30 21.64 10.58 13.89
C VAL A 30 21.92 9.51 14.95
N GLN A 31 21.58 8.24 14.68
CA GLN A 31 21.79 7.14 15.62
C GLN A 31 23.21 6.55 15.58
N GLY A 32 24.08 7.00 14.68
CA GLY A 32 25.40 6.38 14.49
C GLY A 32 25.35 4.99 13.84
N ALA A 33 24.18 4.59 13.32
CA ALA A 33 23.99 3.32 12.64
C ALA A 33 24.69 3.29 11.27
N ARG A 34 24.98 2.09 10.78
CA ARG A 34 25.65 1.90 9.49
C ARG A 34 24.64 1.60 8.40
N MET A 35 24.77 2.24 7.24
CA MET A 35 23.93 1.97 6.07
C MET A 35 24.79 1.54 4.88
N VAL A 36 24.52 0.34 4.35
CA VAL A 36 25.09 -0.13 3.08
C VAL A 36 24.17 0.30 1.95
N ILE A 37 24.64 1.16 1.06
CA ILE A 37 23.81 1.73 0.00
C ILE A 37 23.86 0.84 -1.25
N MET A 38 22.68 0.46 -1.73
CA MET A 38 22.49 -0.24 -2.99
C MET A 38 21.83 0.71 -3.99
N SER A 39 22.63 1.31 -4.87
CA SER A 39 22.17 2.38 -5.77
C SER A 39 21.15 1.95 -6.82
N LYS A 40 21.14 0.67 -7.19
CA LYS A 40 20.16 0.06 -8.10
C LYS A 40 19.77 -1.31 -7.58
N PHE A 41 18.48 -1.60 -7.60
CA PHE A 41 17.98 -2.92 -7.23
C PHE A 41 18.36 -3.96 -8.30
N SER A 42 18.84 -5.11 -7.82
CA SER A 42 19.15 -6.32 -8.57
C SER A 42 18.94 -7.48 -7.59
N VAL A 43 18.26 -8.54 -8.01
CA VAL A 43 17.97 -9.68 -7.13
C VAL A 43 19.27 -10.34 -6.68
N ASP A 44 20.21 -10.56 -7.60
CA ASP A 44 21.51 -11.18 -7.30
C ASP A 44 22.30 -10.33 -6.28
N THR A 45 22.43 -9.04 -6.55
CA THR A 45 23.19 -8.14 -5.67
C THR A 45 22.52 -7.99 -4.31
N PHE A 46 21.19 -7.97 -4.23
CA PHE A 46 20.46 -7.91 -2.97
C PHE A 46 20.80 -9.12 -2.08
N PHE A 47 20.87 -10.30 -2.66
CA PHE A 47 21.20 -11.52 -1.95
C PHE A 47 22.70 -11.71 -1.68
N ASP A 48 23.58 -11.08 -2.45
CA ASP A 48 25.02 -11.08 -2.18
C ASP A 48 25.39 -10.15 -1.02
N VAL A 49 24.76 -8.97 -0.92
CA VAL A 49 25.15 -7.95 0.07
C VAL A 49 24.69 -8.28 1.48
N ILE A 50 23.54 -8.94 1.65
CA ILE A 50 23.00 -9.30 2.96
C ILE A 50 23.99 -10.15 3.77
N PRO A 51 24.43 -11.34 3.31
CA PRO A 51 25.37 -12.18 4.05
C PRO A 51 26.78 -11.58 4.10
N LYS A 52 27.21 -10.87 3.05
CA LYS A 52 28.54 -10.25 2.98
C LYS A 52 28.75 -9.19 4.06
N PHE A 53 27.77 -8.33 4.23
CA PHE A 53 27.85 -7.24 5.19
C PHE A 53 27.18 -7.56 6.53
N LYS A 54 26.40 -8.65 6.61
CA LYS A 54 25.56 -9.03 7.76
C LYS A 54 24.48 -7.99 8.05
N ILE A 55 23.75 -7.60 7.00
CA ILE A 55 22.61 -6.68 7.10
C ILE A 55 21.57 -7.27 8.07
N ASN A 56 21.14 -6.48 9.05
CA ASN A 56 20.20 -6.92 10.08
C ASN A 56 18.83 -6.21 10.04
N VAL A 57 18.76 -5.05 9.38
CA VAL A 57 17.51 -4.30 9.19
C VAL A 57 17.27 -4.03 7.70
N LEU A 58 16.10 -4.45 7.21
CA LEU A 58 15.67 -4.23 5.83
C LEU A 58 14.47 -3.27 5.80
N HIS A 59 14.51 -2.30 4.89
CA HIS A 59 13.40 -1.42 4.57
C HIS A 59 12.99 -1.64 3.12
N LEU A 60 11.80 -2.21 2.91
CA LEU A 60 11.33 -2.68 1.61
C LEU A 60 9.91 -2.17 1.33
N VAL A 61 9.46 -2.32 0.08
CA VAL A 61 8.06 -2.08 -0.29
C VAL A 61 7.34 -3.41 -0.52
N PRO A 62 6.01 -3.50 -0.35
CA PRO A 62 5.27 -4.75 -0.52
C PRO A 62 5.48 -5.44 -1.87
N SER A 63 5.64 -4.67 -2.96
CA SER A 63 5.92 -5.22 -4.29
C SER A 63 7.27 -5.92 -4.36
N LEU A 64 8.27 -5.40 -3.66
CA LEU A 64 9.60 -6.01 -3.61
C LEU A 64 9.60 -7.26 -2.72
N LEU A 65 8.90 -7.21 -1.59
CA LEU A 65 8.68 -8.40 -0.75
C LEU A 65 8.01 -9.53 -1.54
N SER A 66 6.96 -9.22 -2.30
CA SER A 66 6.27 -10.21 -3.14
C SER A 66 7.19 -10.79 -4.22
N LEU A 67 8.03 -9.96 -4.84
CA LEU A 67 9.03 -10.42 -5.82
C LEU A 67 10.00 -11.40 -5.17
N LEU A 68 10.56 -11.05 -4.01
CA LEU A 68 11.52 -11.88 -3.29
C LEU A 68 10.91 -13.23 -2.86
N CYS A 69 9.65 -13.26 -2.41
CA CYS A 69 8.95 -14.49 -2.05
C CYS A 69 8.65 -15.42 -3.24
N LYS A 70 8.47 -14.88 -4.44
CA LYS A 70 8.18 -15.68 -5.64
C LYS A 70 9.44 -16.33 -6.21
N GLU A 71 10.61 -15.76 -5.93
CA GLU A 71 11.89 -16.35 -6.32
C GLU A 71 12.16 -17.60 -5.47
N GLN A 72 12.13 -18.79 -6.10
CA GLN A 72 12.50 -20.07 -5.47
C GLN A 72 13.96 -20.09 -4.94
N ARG A 73 14.72 -19.01 -5.17
CA ARG A 73 16.11 -18.82 -4.75
C ARG A 73 16.28 -18.48 -3.28
N LEU A 74 15.23 -18.14 -2.53
CA LEU A 74 15.32 -17.98 -1.07
C LEU A 74 15.84 -19.26 -0.38
N VAL A 75 15.66 -20.42 -1.01
CA VAL A 75 16.23 -21.69 -0.57
C VAL A 75 17.74 -21.67 -0.80
N GLY A 76 18.52 -21.50 0.28
CA GLY A 76 19.98 -21.57 0.28
C GLY A 76 20.71 -20.24 0.48
N ILE A 77 19.99 -19.13 0.67
CA ILE A 77 20.58 -17.82 0.93
C ILE A 77 20.63 -17.58 2.44
N ASP A 78 21.82 -17.22 2.95
CA ASP A 78 22.02 -16.86 4.36
C ASP A 78 21.42 -15.48 4.65
N LEU A 79 20.17 -15.48 5.10
CA LEU A 79 19.49 -14.31 5.65
C LEU A 79 19.60 -14.24 7.18
N GLY A 80 20.41 -15.09 7.83
CA GLY A 80 20.39 -15.28 9.29
C GLY A 80 20.78 -14.06 10.11
N SER A 81 21.37 -13.02 9.50
CA SER A 81 21.62 -11.74 10.16
C SER A 81 20.39 -10.83 10.23
N VAL A 82 19.38 -11.05 9.39
CA VAL A 82 18.18 -10.21 9.31
C VAL A 82 17.30 -10.46 10.53
N CYS A 83 17.10 -9.44 11.35
CA CYS A 83 16.24 -9.51 12.53
C CYS A 83 14.95 -8.69 12.37
N ARG A 84 14.98 -7.63 11.56
CA ARG A 84 13.82 -6.74 11.35
C ARG A 84 13.63 -6.40 9.89
N VAL A 85 12.38 -6.47 9.43
CA VAL A 85 11.96 -6.05 8.10
C VAL A 85 10.83 -5.05 8.23
N PHE A 86 11.01 -3.84 7.73
CA PHE A 86 9.98 -2.81 7.66
C PHE A 86 9.44 -2.74 6.24
N THR A 87 8.12 -2.64 6.12
CA THR A 87 7.44 -2.40 4.85
C THR A 87 6.42 -1.29 4.95
N GLY A 88 6.19 -0.57 3.86
CA GLY A 88 5.24 0.54 3.83
C GLY A 88 5.01 1.09 2.43
N ALA A 89 4.47 2.31 2.35
CA ALA A 89 4.11 3.03 1.12
C ALA A 89 2.98 2.40 0.27
N ALA A 90 2.62 1.13 0.52
CA ALA A 90 1.47 0.44 -0.05
C ALA A 90 0.87 -0.55 0.96
N PRO A 91 -0.39 -0.99 0.74
CA PRO A 91 -0.99 -2.06 1.52
C PRO A 91 -0.21 -3.38 1.41
N ILE A 92 -0.22 -4.18 2.48
CA ILE A 92 0.25 -5.57 2.48
C ILE A 92 -0.94 -6.49 2.78
N SER A 93 -1.21 -7.45 1.91
CA SER A 93 -2.29 -8.42 2.14
C SER A 93 -1.84 -9.53 3.11
N PRO A 94 -2.77 -10.17 3.86
CA PRO A 94 -2.47 -11.31 4.72
C PRO A 94 -1.77 -12.46 3.99
N GLY A 95 -2.13 -12.69 2.73
CA GLY A 95 -1.46 -13.69 1.89
C GLY A 95 0.03 -13.38 1.69
N ILE A 96 0.35 -12.11 1.39
CA ILE A 96 1.74 -11.66 1.24
C ILE A 96 2.45 -11.69 2.60
N GLN A 97 1.82 -11.21 3.66
CA GLN A 97 2.37 -11.24 5.02
C GLN A 97 2.77 -12.66 5.44
N THR A 98 1.87 -13.64 5.25
CA THR A 98 2.14 -15.04 5.55
C THR A 98 3.25 -15.62 4.67
N ALA A 99 3.24 -15.31 3.37
CA ALA A 99 4.30 -15.76 2.46
C ALA A 99 5.67 -15.19 2.85
N VAL A 100 5.74 -13.89 3.15
CA VAL A 100 6.97 -13.21 3.60
C VAL A 100 7.46 -13.78 4.91
N LYS A 101 6.60 -13.95 5.91
CA LYS A 101 7.00 -14.53 7.21
C LYS A 101 7.59 -15.93 7.06
N LYS A 102 7.08 -16.76 6.14
CA LYS A 102 7.64 -18.10 5.85
C LYS A 102 9.01 -18.07 5.17
N CYS A 103 9.30 -16.97 4.47
CA CYS A 103 10.55 -16.77 3.74
C CYS A 103 11.66 -16.15 4.60
N LEU A 104 11.31 -15.50 5.72
CA LEU A 104 12.25 -14.85 6.61
C LEU A 104 12.83 -15.85 7.63
N PRO A 105 14.07 -15.62 8.12
CA PRO A 105 14.64 -16.40 9.20
C PRO A 105 13.73 -16.44 10.44
N GLU A 106 13.76 -17.56 11.16
CA GLU A 106 13.10 -17.68 12.46
C GLU A 106 13.57 -16.55 13.40
N GLY A 107 12.62 -15.93 14.11
CA GLY A 107 12.89 -14.78 14.98
C GLY A 107 12.90 -13.42 14.27
N THR A 108 12.76 -13.36 12.94
CA THR A 108 12.65 -12.08 12.23
C THR A 108 11.27 -11.45 12.43
N THR A 109 11.24 -10.18 12.85
CA THR A 109 9.98 -9.42 12.96
C THR A 109 9.70 -8.63 11.69
N LEU A 110 8.49 -8.79 11.14
CA LEU A 110 7.97 -7.99 10.02
C LEU A 110 7.10 -6.86 10.57
N TYR A 111 7.42 -5.62 10.22
CA TYR A 111 6.67 -4.41 10.57
C TYR A 111 5.99 -3.83 9.33
N HIS A 112 4.76 -3.37 9.48
CA HIS A 112 4.11 -2.52 8.49
C HIS A 112 4.04 -1.09 9.01
N SER A 113 4.14 -0.14 8.09
CA SER A 113 4.17 1.27 8.38
C SER A 113 3.37 2.06 7.34
N TYR A 114 2.68 3.09 7.81
CA TYR A 114 1.95 4.04 6.98
C TYR A 114 2.40 5.47 7.28
N GLY A 115 2.50 6.28 6.24
CA GLY A 115 2.89 7.68 6.31
C GLY A 115 2.80 8.37 4.96
N LEU A 116 2.90 9.70 5.00
CA LEU A 116 2.83 10.59 3.84
C LEU A 116 4.11 11.43 3.74
N THR A 117 4.29 12.12 2.62
CA THR A 117 5.39 13.10 2.51
C THR A 117 5.09 14.31 3.38
N GLU A 118 3.83 14.68 3.44
CA GLU A 118 3.22 15.76 4.21
C GLU A 118 3.31 15.51 5.72
N THR A 119 3.56 14.28 6.15
CA THR A 119 3.81 13.90 7.56
C THR A 119 5.29 13.65 7.85
N THR A 120 6.18 14.08 6.97
CA THR A 120 7.65 13.85 6.98
C THR A 120 8.05 12.38 6.81
N PHE A 121 7.41 11.46 7.54
CA PHE A 121 7.70 10.04 7.56
C PHE A 121 6.47 9.23 8.01
N VAL A 122 6.68 8.22 8.86
CA VAL A 122 5.68 7.25 9.33
C VAL A 122 4.83 7.81 10.47
N MET A 123 3.50 7.70 10.33
CA MET A 123 2.51 8.03 11.36
C MET A 123 1.96 6.82 12.09
N LEU A 124 1.86 5.68 11.41
CA LEU A 124 1.37 4.43 11.99
C LEU A 124 2.43 3.36 11.79
N SER A 125 2.81 2.66 12.85
CA SER A 125 3.78 1.57 12.76
C SER A 125 3.48 0.47 13.77
N GLY A 126 3.68 -0.78 13.37
CA GLY A 126 3.55 -1.92 14.26
C GLY A 126 3.97 -3.22 13.60
N GLU A 127 4.15 -4.24 14.42
CA GLU A 127 4.39 -5.59 13.93
C GLU A 127 3.18 -6.05 13.10
N CYS A 128 3.44 -6.72 11.99
CA CYS A 128 2.43 -7.40 11.20
C CYS A 128 1.88 -8.59 12.00
N ARG A 129 0.70 -8.44 12.61
CA ARG A 129 0.08 -9.50 13.43
C ARG A 129 -0.99 -10.27 12.64
N GLU A 130 -1.22 -11.52 13.01
CA GLU A 130 -2.25 -12.36 12.39
C GLU A 130 -3.66 -12.01 12.87
N ASP A 131 -3.79 -11.57 14.13
CA ASP A 131 -5.04 -11.10 14.73
C ASP A 131 -5.42 -9.66 14.32
N LYS A 132 -4.52 -8.95 13.63
CA LYS A 132 -4.73 -7.59 13.10
C LYS A 132 -4.34 -7.52 11.61
N PRO A 133 -4.99 -8.29 10.73
CA PRO A 133 -4.63 -8.34 9.31
C PRO A 133 -4.72 -6.93 8.69
N TYR A 134 -3.80 -6.60 7.77
CA TYR A 134 -3.70 -5.31 7.07
C TYR A 134 -3.31 -4.09 7.93
N SER A 135 -3.19 -4.23 9.25
CA SER A 135 -2.89 -3.08 10.12
C SER A 135 -1.44 -2.62 9.93
N PRO A 136 -1.19 -1.33 9.63
CA PRO A 136 0.13 -0.72 9.79
C PRO A 136 0.51 -0.49 11.26
N GLY A 137 -0.31 -0.92 12.22
CA GLY A 137 -0.04 -0.77 13.64
C GLY A 137 -0.70 0.46 14.26
N MET A 138 -0.04 1.00 15.29
CA MET A 138 -0.56 2.07 16.14
C MET A 138 0.09 3.41 15.80
N LEU A 139 -0.52 4.49 16.29
CA LEU A 139 0.00 5.84 16.13
C LEU A 139 1.39 5.99 16.78
N VAL A 140 2.32 6.64 16.06
CA VAL A 140 3.65 6.94 16.59
C VAL A 140 3.61 7.98 17.71
N SER A 141 4.59 7.92 18.60
CA SER A 141 4.69 8.84 19.74
C SER A 141 4.75 10.31 19.31
N GLY A 142 4.11 11.18 20.08
CA GLY A 142 4.10 12.64 19.85
C GLY A 142 3.15 13.10 18.74
N MET A 143 2.40 12.19 18.13
CA MET A 143 1.36 12.52 17.15
C MET A 143 -0.04 12.28 17.74
N GLU A 144 -1.02 12.99 17.18
CA GLU A 144 -2.44 12.80 17.40
C GLU A 144 -3.10 12.34 16.09
N CYS A 145 -4.12 11.50 16.19
CA CYS A 145 -4.90 11.04 15.05
C CYS A 145 -6.38 10.97 15.41
N LYS A 146 -7.24 11.46 14.51
CA LYS A 146 -8.70 11.29 14.57
C LYS A 146 -9.19 10.73 13.25
N VAL A 147 -10.31 10.04 13.28
CA VAL A 147 -11.03 9.59 12.07
C VAL A 147 -12.28 10.44 11.95
N VAL A 148 -12.55 11.00 10.77
CA VAL A 148 -13.71 11.88 10.55
C VAL A 148 -14.56 11.41 9.38
N ASP A 149 -15.87 11.64 9.44
CA ASP A 149 -16.72 11.44 8.27
C ASP A 149 -16.26 12.38 7.14
N PRO A 150 -15.99 11.88 5.92
CA PRO A 150 -15.51 12.73 4.81
C PRO A 150 -16.50 13.81 4.37
N THR A 151 -17.79 13.68 4.73
CA THR A 151 -18.88 14.58 4.36
C THR A 151 -19.23 15.52 5.51
N THR A 152 -19.53 14.98 6.69
CA THR A 152 -20.00 15.80 7.83
C THR A 152 -18.86 16.38 8.65
N ARG A 153 -17.65 15.81 8.56
CA ARG A 153 -16.47 16.11 9.38
C ARG A 153 -16.62 15.75 10.87
N ASP A 154 -17.66 15.01 11.23
CA ASP A 154 -17.84 14.52 12.60
C ASP A 154 -16.76 13.49 12.94
N ILE A 155 -16.30 13.51 14.19
CA ILE A 155 -15.32 12.54 14.69
C ILE A 155 -16.01 11.18 14.86
N LEU A 156 -15.41 10.15 14.27
CA LEU A 156 -15.89 8.78 14.31
C LEU A 156 -15.19 7.98 15.40
N GLY A 157 -15.90 6.99 15.95
CA GLY A 157 -15.40 6.07 16.96
C GLY A 157 -14.68 4.84 16.39
N PRO A 158 -14.36 3.86 17.26
CA PRO A 158 -13.71 2.64 16.85
C PRO A 158 -14.55 1.83 15.84
N ASN A 159 -13.88 1.27 14.83
CA ASN A 159 -14.41 0.47 13.73
C ASN A 159 -15.31 1.23 12.74
N GLU A 160 -15.40 2.55 12.85
CA GLU A 160 -16.10 3.41 11.91
C GLU A 160 -15.13 3.96 10.86
N LYS A 161 -15.50 3.86 9.58
CA LYS A 161 -14.63 4.24 8.46
C LYS A 161 -14.78 5.72 8.13
N GLY A 162 -13.66 6.43 8.10
CA GLY A 162 -13.61 7.84 7.73
C GLY A 162 -12.22 8.26 7.28
N GLU A 163 -12.03 9.55 7.03
CA GLU A 163 -10.74 10.11 6.67
C GLU A 163 -9.82 10.17 7.90
N LEU A 164 -8.60 9.66 7.78
CA LEU A 164 -7.58 9.80 8.83
C LEU A 164 -7.03 11.22 8.82
N CYS A 165 -7.10 11.89 9.97
CA CYS A 165 -6.54 13.23 10.16
C CYS A 165 -5.44 13.18 11.22
N PHE A 166 -4.28 13.76 10.94
CA PHE A 166 -3.12 13.72 11.82
C PHE A 166 -2.76 15.12 12.33
N ARG A 167 -2.25 15.23 13.56
CA ARG A 167 -1.71 16.47 14.11
C ARG A 167 -0.45 16.20 14.91
N GLY A 168 0.54 17.08 14.83
CA GLY A 168 1.78 16.96 15.62
C GLY A 168 3.01 17.53 14.92
N PRO A 169 4.21 17.36 15.51
CA PRO A 169 5.43 18.04 15.09
C PRO A 169 6.02 17.53 13.78
N LEU A 170 5.54 16.39 13.26
CA LEU A 170 6.03 15.79 12.02
C LEU A 170 5.32 16.33 10.77
N LEU A 171 4.29 17.15 10.92
CA LEU A 171 3.57 17.72 9.78
C LEU A 171 4.44 18.72 9.01
N MET A 172 4.23 18.75 7.70
CA MET A 172 4.83 19.75 6.82
C MET A 172 4.43 21.16 7.24
N LYS A 173 5.27 22.14 6.87
CA LYS A 173 4.91 23.56 6.96
C LYS A 173 3.82 23.96 5.96
N GLY A 174 3.70 23.24 4.85
CA GLY A 174 2.81 23.53 3.74
C GLY A 174 3.50 23.34 2.38
N TYR A 175 2.72 23.40 1.31
CA TYR A 175 3.23 23.28 -0.04
C TYR A 175 3.90 24.59 -0.51
N MET A 176 5.08 24.47 -1.08
CA MET A 176 5.83 25.63 -1.58
C MET A 176 5.03 26.37 -2.66
N ASN A 177 4.81 27.67 -2.46
CA ASN A 177 4.06 28.56 -3.37
C ASN A 177 2.63 28.08 -3.69
N ASN A 178 2.01 27.26 -2.84
CA ASN A 178 0.65 26.77 -3.04
C ASN A 178 -0.17 26.81 -1.75
N MET A 179 -0.60 28.02 -1.38
CA MET A 179 -1.39 28.25 -0.17
C MET A 179 -2.76 27.57 -0.23
N MET A 180 -3.42 27.54 -1.39
CA MET A 180 -4.72 26.87 -1.54
C MET A 180 -4.63 25.39 -1.22
N ALA A 181 -3.70 24.65 -1.84
CA ALA A 181 -3.51 23.24 -1.52
C ALA A 181 -3.07 23.01 -0.07
N THR A 182 -2.36 23.98 0.52
CA THR A 182 -1.96 23.91 1.94
C THR A 182 -3.18 24.01 2.84
N GLN A 183 -4.09 24.94 2.57
CA GLN A 183 -5.34 25.13 3.33
C GLN A 183 -6.37 24.02 3.08
N GLU A 184 -6.32 23.36 1.92
CA GLU A 184 -7.12 22.16 1.66
C GLU A 184 -6.62 20.94 2.46
N ALA A 185 -5.31 20.84 2.67
CA ALA A 185 -4.69 19.71 3.37
C ALA A 185 -4.57 19.93 4.89
N LEU A 186 -4.32 21.15 5.35
CA LEU A 186 -4.14 21.53 6.76
C LEU A 186 -5.23 22.53 7.16
N ASP A 187 -6.03 22.20 8.17
CA ASP A 187 -6.98 23.18 8.74
C ASP A 187 -6.31 24.18 9.71
N GLU A 188 -7.11 25.16 10.14
CA GLU A 188 -6.70 26.21 11.08
C GLU A 188 -6.34 25.66 12.48
N GLU A 189 -6.81 24.45 12.83
CA GLU A 189 -6.47 23.76 14.08
C GLU A 189 -5.19 22.92 13.96
N GLY A 190 -4.57 22.86 12.78
CA GLY A 190 -3.34 22.13 12.50
C GLY A 190 -3.54 20.65 12.21
N TRP A 191 -4.76 20.19 11.88
CA TRP A 191 -5.00 18.83 11.42
C TRP A 191 -4.70 18.70 9.94
N LEU A 192 -3.87 17.73 9.59
CA LEU A 192 -3.63 17.28 8.22
C LEU A 192 -4.68 16.24 7.82
N TYR A 193 -5.49 16.53 6.82
CA TYR A 193 -6.39 15.60 6.15
C TYR A 193 -5.56 14.71 5.21
N SER A 194 -5.51 13.41 5.48
CA SER A 194 -4.62 12.51 4.74
C SER A 194 -5.09 12.22 3.32
N GLY A 195 -6.37 12.41 3.01
CA GLY A 195 -6.98 11.93 1.78
C GLY A 195 -7.13 10.40 1.72
N ASP A 196 -6.85 9.70 2.83
CA ASP A 196 -6.92 8.25 2.94
C ASP A 196 -8.04 7.84 3.91
N LEU A 197 -8.89 6.92 3.43
CA LEU A 197 -9.97 6.31 4.19
C LEU A 197 -9.38 5.23 5.10
N GLY A 198 -9.71 5.26 6.37
CA GLY A 198 -9.27 4.30 7.36
C GLY A 198 -10.20 4.23 8.57
N TYR A 199 -9.83 3.39 9.52
CA TYR A 199 -10.47 3.30 10.84
C TYR A 199 -9.45 2.81 11.86
N TYR A 200 -9.83 2.83 13.13
CA TYR A 200 -9.06 2.19 14.21
C TYR A 200 -9.97 1.25 14.99
N ASP A 201 -9.42 0.19 15.57
CA ASP A 201 -10.19 -0.72 16.42
C ASP A 201 -10.16 -0.31 17.90
N THR A 202 -10.82 -1.08 18.75
CA THR A 202 -10.90 -0.84 20.20
C THR A 202 -9.54 -0.97 20.92
N ASP A 203 -8.56 -1.60 20.29
CA ASP A 203 -7.21 -1.78 20.83
C ASP A 203 -6.26 -0.67 20.33
N GLY A 204 -6.75 0.27 19.52
CA GLY A 204 -5.99 1.40 18.97
C GLY A 204 -5.14 1.05 17.74
N TYR A 205 -5.36 -0.11 17.12
CA TYR A 205 -4.71 -0.45 15.85
C TYR A 205 -5.47 0.21 14.71
N PHE A 206 -4.74 0.83 13.79
CA PHE A 206 -5.31 1.49 12.63
C PHE A 206 -5.36 0.54 11.42
N PHE A 207 -6.25 0.83 10.48
CA PHE A 207 -6.43 0.09 9.25
C PHE A 207 -6.67 1.08 8.11
N ILE A 208 -5.89 0.93 7.03
CA ILE A 208 -6.02 1.76 5.83
C ILE A 208 -6.89 1.01 4.83
N VAL A 209 -7.97 1.63 4.39
CA VAL A 209 -8.91 1.06 3.43
C VAL A 209 -8.45 1.38 2.01
N ASP A 210 -8.42 2.67 1.66
CA ASP A 210 -7.97 3.13 0.35
C ASP A 210 -7.80 4.65 0.33
N ARG A 211 -7.35 5.22 -0.79
CA ARG A 211 -7.40 6.67 -0.98
C ARG A 211 -8.82 7.11 -1.30
N LEU A 212 -9.31 8.17 -0.67
CA LEU A 212 -10.63 8.75 -0.95
C LEU A 212 -10.84 9.06 -2.44
N LYS A 213 -9.80 9.61 -3.09
CA LYS A 213 -9.83 9.92 -4.53
C LYS A 213 -9.75 8.72 -5.46
N GLU A 214 -9.43 7.54 -4.94
CA GLU A 214 -9.30 6.29 -5.71
C GLU A 214 -10.50 5.35 -5.48
N LEU A 215 -11.38 5.65 -4.52
CA LEU A 215 -12.63 4.91 -4.30
C LEU A 215 -13.55 5.02 -5.52
N ILE A 216 -14.04 3.87 -5.96
CA ILE A 216 -14.91 3.76 -7.11
C ILE A 216 -16.35 4.04 -6.68
N LYS A 217 -16.99 5.01 -7.32
CA LYS A 217 -18.33 5.50 -6.98
C LYS A 217 -19.39 4.76 -7.81
N TYR A 218 -19.86 3.62 -7.31
CA TYR A 218 -20.87 2.80 -7.98
C TYR A 218 -22.22 2.88 -7.24
N GLN A 219 -23.26 3.47 -7.86
CA GLN A 219 -24.61 3.56 -7.28
C GLN A 219 -24.66 4.14 -5.84
N GLY A 220 -23.80 5.11 -5.53
CA GLY A 220 -23.69 5.68 -4.19
C GLY A 220 -22.85 4.85 -3.20
N TYR A 221 -22.41 3.65 -3.58
CA TYR A 221 -21.42 2.88 -2.84
C TYR A 221 -20.01 3.34 -3.19
N GLN A 222 -19.13 3.32 -2.19
CA GLN A 222 -17.70 3.52 -2.36
C GLN A 222 -17.02 2.14 -2.34
N VAL A 223 -16.55 1.70 -3.50
CA VAL A 223 -15.86 0.42 -3.66
C VAL A 223 -14.36 0.67 -3.60
N SER A 224 -13.65 -0.03 -2.71
CA SER A 224 -12.18 0.03 -2.63
C SER A 224 -11.55 -0.80 -3.75
N PRO A 225 -10.75 -0.19 -4.64
CA PRO A 225 -9.89 -0.95 -5.55
C PRO A 225 -8.97 -1.93 -4.84
N SER A 226 -8.33 -1.50 -3.75
CA SER A 226 -7.32 -2.29 -3.04
C SER A 226 -7.89 -3.57 -2.42
N GLU A 227 -9.16 -3.53 -1.97
CA GLU A 227 -9.88 -4.72 -1.52
C GLU A 227 -10.04 -5.75 -2.64
N LEU A 228 -10.50 -5.31 -3.82
CA LEU A 228 -10.69 -6.18 -4.98
C LEU A 228 -9.36 -6.72 -5.50
N GLU A 229 -8.34 -5.88 -5.56
CA GLU A 229 -6.97 -6.27 -5.93
C GLU A 229 -6.42 -7.34 -4.99
N SER A 230 -6.62 -7.18 -3.68
CA SER A 230 -6.14 -8.14 -2.67
C SER A 230 -6.78 -9.51 -2.87
N ILE A 231 -8.07 -9.58 -3.19
CA ILE A 231 -8.78 -10.83 -3.47
C ILE A 231 -8.28 -11.44 -4.80
N LEU A 232 -8.22 -10.63 -5.86
CA LEU A 232 -7.78 -11.08 -7.18
C LEU A 232 -6.34 -11.60 -7.19
N LEU A 233 -5.44 -11.01 -6.40
CA LEU A 233 -4.05 -11.49 -6.25
C LEU A 233 -3.94 -12.90 -5.65
N THR A 234 -4.98 -13.40 -4.99
CA THR A 234 -4.99 -14.78 -4.47
C THR A 234 -5.34 -15.81 -5.55
N HIS A 235 -5.84 -15.39 -6.71
CA HIS A 235 -6.15 -16.29 -7.81
C HIS A 235 -4.86 -16.83 -8.47
N PRO A 236 -4.71 -18.15 -8.67
CA PRO A 236 -3.45 -18.76 -9.12
C PRO A 236 -2.98 -18.30 -10.50
N ALA A 237 -3.88 -17.82 -11.36
CA ALA A 237 -3.54 -17.28 -12.68
C ALA A 237 -3.14 -15.79 -12.68
N VAL A 238 -3.29 -15.07 -11.57
CA VAL A 238 -3.06 -13.62 -11.48
C VAL A 238 -1.66 -13.36 -10.92
N LYS A 239 -0.82 -12.68 -11.71
CA LYS A 239 0.53 -12.29 -11.32
C LYS A 239 0.56 -10.92 -10.64
N ASP A 240 -0.19 -9.97 -11.21
CA ASP A 240 -0.33 -8.59 -10.76
C ASP A 240 -1.71 -8.07 -11.21
N VAL A 241 -2.25 -7.09 -10.49
CA VAL A 241 -3.59 -6.55 -10.77
C VAL A 241 -3.69 -5.09 -10.36
N ALA A 242 -4.51 -4.34 -11.08
CA ALA A 242 -4.97 -3.03 -10.67
C ALA A 242 -6.46 -2.89 -11.00
N VAL A 243 -7.23 -2.34 -10.07
CA VAL A 243 -8.65 -2.05 -10.26
C VAL A 243 -8.84 -0.53 -10.35
N VAL A 244 -9.68 -0.11 -11.30
CA VAL A 244 -10.02 1.30 -11.52
C VAL A 244 -11.51 1.45 -11.72
N GLY A 245 -12.05 2.63 -11.38
CA GLY A 245 -13.38 3.04 -11.78
C GLY A 245 -13.35 3.56 -13.21
N ILE A 246 -14.23 3.06 -14.07
CA ILE A 246 -14.47 3.65 -15.40
C ILE A 246 -15.80 4.40 -15.39
N PRO A 247 -15.87 5.61 -15.99
CA PRO A 247 -17.11 6.38 -16.02
C PRO A 247 -18.26 5.62 -16.69
N GLU A 248 -19.44 5.69 -16.09
CA GLU A 248 -20.67 5.11 -16.60
C GLU A 248 -21.85 6.06 -16.31
N PRO A 249 -22.64 6.45 -17.35
CA PRO A 249 -23.65 7.50 -17.20
C PRO A 249 -24.74 7.27 -16.13
N VAL A 250 -25.13 6.03 -15.87
CA VAL A 250 -26.26 5.70 -15.00
C VAL A 250 -25.81 5.42 -13.57
N PHE A 251 -24.67 4.76 -13.41
CA PHE A 251 -24.20 4.23 -12.14
C PHE A 251 -23.01 4.97 -11.54
N GLY A 252 -22.50 5.99 -12.24
CA GLY A 252 -21.33 6.77 -11.85
C GLY A 252 -20.06 6.13 -12.40
N GLU A 253 -19.58 5.10 -11.72
CA GLU A 253 -18.39 4.35 -12.13
C GLU A 253 -18.61 2.84 -12.04
N LEU A 254 -18.02 2.08 -12.97
CA LEU A 254 -17.96 0.63 -12.90
C LEU A 254 -16.55 0.16 -12.54
N PRO A 255 -16.38 -0.78 -11.59
CA PRO A 255 -15.08 -1.39 -11.33
C PRO A 255 -14.59 -2.21 -12.54
N LEU A 256 -13.40 -1.92 -13.03
CA LEU A 256 -12.68 -2.62 -14.11
C LEU A 256 -11.33 -3.12 -13.56
N ALA A 257 -11.00 -4.39 -13.81
CA ALA A 257 -9.70 -4.95 -13.42
C ALA A 257 -8.74 -5.03 -14.62
N TYR A 258 -7.51 -4.58 -14.43
CA TYR A 258 -6.37 -4.86 -15.29
C TYR A 258 -5.55 -5.98 -14.67
N ILE A 259 -5.33 -7.07 -15.39
CA ILE A 259 -4.68 -8.29 -14.88
C ILE A 259 -3.45 -8.63 -15.72
N VAL A 260 -2.34 -8.83 -15.05
CA VAL A 260 -1.16 -9.49 -15.60
C VAL A 260 -1.26 -10.97 -15.26
N LYS A 261 -1.20 -11.84 -16.28
CA LYS A 261 -1.29 -13.29 -16.09
C LYS A 261 0.03 -13.87 -15.59
N GLN A 262 -0.06 -15.00 -14.89
CA GLN A 262 1.11 -15.82 -14.64
C GLN A 262 1.67 -16.39 -15.96
N PRO A 263 3.00 -16.51 -16.12
CA PRO A 263 3.61 -17.07 -17.33
C PRO A 263 3.08 -18.48 -17.61
N GLY A 264 2.70 -18.74 -18.86
CA GLY A 264 2.22 -20.06 -19.28
C GLY A 264 0.82 -20.45 -18.81
N VAL A 265 0.11 -19.58 -18.07
CA VAL A 265 -1.26 -19.83 -17.59
C VAL A 265 -2.27 -19.09 -18.46
N SER A 266 -3.27 -19.81 -18.97
CA SER A 266 -4.44 -19.22 -19.62
C SER A 266 -5.57 -19.06 -18.61
N VAL A 267 -6.20 -17.89 -18.59
CA VAL A 267 -7.41 -17.61 -17.80
C VAL A 267 -8.32 -16.72 -18.64
N LYS A 268 -9.63 -16.96 -18.58
CA LYS A 268 -10.66 -16.16 -19.26
C LYS A 268 -11.30 -15.16 -18.31
N GLU A 269 -11.92 -14.12 -18.87
CA GLU A 269 -12.62 -13.10 -18.09
C GLU A 269 -13.72 -13.72 -17.20
N GLU A 270 -14.49 -14.67 -17.72
CA GLU A 270 -15.59 -15.31 -16.99
C GLU A 270 -15.12 -16.07 -15.74
N GLU A 271 -13.91 -16.64 -15.79
CA GLU A 271 -13.29 -17.35 -14.66
C GLU A 271 -12.93 -16.37 -13.53
N ILE A 272 -12.41 -15.19 -13.89
CA ILE A 272 -12.12 -14.12 -12.93
C ILE A 272 -13.39 -13.59 -12.28
N HIS A 273 -14.45 -13.35 -13.07
CA HIS A 273 -15.75 -12.94 -12.53
C HIS A 273 -16.31 -14.00 -11.59
N LYS A 274 -16.29 -15.27 -12.00
CA LYS A 274 -16.80 -16.38 -11.18
C LYS A 274 -16.05 -16.48 -9.85
N PHE A 275 -14.73 -16.33 -9.88
CA PHE A 275 -13.90 -16.33 -8.68
C PHE A 275 -14.26 -15.16 -7.75
N LEU A 276 -14.22 -13.93 -8.26
CA LEU A 276 -14.41 -12.74 -7.43
C LEU A 276 -15.84 -12.63 -6.88
N ASN A 277 -16.86 -12.99 -7.68
CA ASN A 277 -18.26 -12.82 -7.31
C ASN A 277 -18.72 -13.70 -6.14
N VAL A 278 -17.94 -14.73 -5.78
CA VAL A 278 -18.14 -15.57 -4.59
C VAL A 278 -17.63 -14.87 -3.33
N GLU A 279 -16.57 -14.07 -3.46
CA GLU A 279 -15.88 -13.42 -2.34
C GLU A 279 -16.48 -12.05 -1.97
N VAL A 280 -17.23 -11.41 -2.89
CA VAL A 280 -17.67 -10.01 -2.71
C VAL A 280 -19.17 -9.80 -2.88
N SER A 281 -19.69 -8.79 -2.17
CA SER A 281 -21.06 -8.31 -2.33
C SER A 281 -21.33 -7.80 -3.75
N SER A 282 -22.60 -7.85 -4.20
CA SER A 282 -22.99 -7.52 -5.58
C SER A 282 -22.48 -6.16 -6.07
N TYR A 283 -22.47 -5.12 -5.24
CA TYR A 283 -22.06 -3.77 -5.64
C TYR A 283 -20.54 -3.65 -5.92
N LYS A 284 -19.70 -4.58 -5.44
CA LYS A 284 -18.24 -4.57 -5.65
C LYS A 284 -17.78 -5.35 -6.90
N ARG A 285 -18.69 -5.99 -7.62
CA ARG A 285 -18.37 -6.83 -8.79
C ARG A 285 -17.78 -5.99 -9.93
N LEU A 286 -16.91 -6.60 -10.74
CA LEU A 286 -16.18 -5.97 -11.86
C LEU A 286 -17.08 -5.69 -13.07
N ARG A 287 -18.14 -4.89 -12.92
CA ARG A 287 -19.08 -4.59 -14.02
C ARG A 287 -18.44 -3.88 -15.22
N GLY A 288 -17.29 -3.25 -15.01
CA GLY A 288 -16.49 -2.65 -16.08
C GLY A 288 -15.70 -3.69 -16.90
N GLY A 289 -15.60 -4.92 -16.40
CA GLY A 289 -14.97 -6.06 -17.05
C GLY A 289 -13.56 -6.39 -16.53
N VAL A 290 -12.85 -7.21 -17.31
CA VAL A 290 -11.45 -7.58 -17.07
C VAL A 290 -10.63 -7.35 -18.34
N LYS A 291 -9.48 -6.67 -18.20
CA LYS A 291 -8.50 -6.48 -19.28
C LYS A 291 -7.19 -7.16 -18.93
N PHE A 292 -6.71 -8.01 -19.83
CA PHE A 292 -5.38 -8.61 -19.69
C PHE A 292 -4.31 -7.70 -20.30
N VAL A 293 -3.26 -7.42 -19.53
CA VAL A 293 -2.14 -6.54 -19.92
C VAL A 293 -0.79 -7.18 -19.57
N ASP A 294 0.27 -6.69 -20.21
CA ASP A 294 1.62 -7.22 -20.00
C ASP A 294 2.24 -6.73 -18.68
N PHE A 295 1.89 -5.52 -18.24
CA PHE A 295 2.38 -4.94 -16.98
C PHE A 295 1.40 -3.91 -16.38
N ILE A 296 1.49 -3.71 -15.06
CA ILE A 296 0.77 -2.65 -14.34
C ILE A 296 1.73 -1.46 -14.09
N PRO A 297 1.38 -0.23 -14.50
CA PRO A 297 2.23 0.94 -14.27
C PRO A 297 2.25 1.29 -12.78
N LYS A 298 3.46 1.37 -12.20
CA LYS A 298 3.70 1.70 -10.79
C LYS A 298 4.77 2.79 -10.69
N THR A 299 4.66 3.63 -9.67
CA THR A 299 5.71 4.61 -9.30
C THR A 299 6.96 3.91 -8.77
N SER A 300 8.05 4.63 -8.59
CA SER A 300 9.29 4.13 -7.97
C SER A 300 9.10 3.59 -6.55
N THR A 301 8.04 4.01 -5.84
CA THR A 301 7.68 3.49 -4.51
C THR A 301 6.66 2.35 -4.56
N GLY A 302 6.35 1.82 -5.75
CA GLY A 302 5.45 0.69 -5.93
C GLY A 302 3.96 1.04 -6.00
N LYS A 303 3.58 2.32 -5.82
CA LYS A 303 2.17 2.77 -5.91
C LYS A 303 1.65 2.66 -7.34
N ILE A 304 0.47 2.06 -7.54
CA ILE A 304 -0.21 1.90 -8.84
C ILE A 304 -0.58 3.27 -9.42
N GLN A 305 -0.29 3.47 -10.72
CA GLN A 305 -0.64 4.69 -11.45
C GLN A 305 -2.01 4.56 -12.12
N ARG A 306 -3.08 4.52 -11.31
CA ARG A 306 -4.47 4.29 -11.78
C ARG A 306 -4.95 5.27 -12.85
N LYS A 307 -4.50 6.53 -12.80
CA LYS A 307 -4.83 7.54 -13.81
C LYS A 307 -4.40 7.13 -15.23
N LEU A 308 -3.21 6.51 -15.36
CA LEU A 308 -2.72 6.03 -16.66
C LEU A 308 -3.56 4.87 -17.17
N LEU A 309 -3.97 3.96 -16.28
CA LEU A 309 -4.83 2.84 -16.64
C LEU A 309 -6.23 3.30 -17.05
N ALA A 310 -6.84 4.22 -16.29
CA ALA A 310 -8.16 4.76 -16.61
C ALA A 310 -8.20 5.41 -18.00
N GLN A 311 -7.14 6.11 -18.41
CA GLN A 311 -7.02 6.73 -19.74
C GLN A 311 -6.89 5.71 -20.89
N GLN A 312 -6.47 4.48 -20.63
CA GLN A 312 -6.36 3.41 -21.64
C GLN A 312 -7.71 2.72 -21.93
N THR A 313 -8.78 3.08 -21.23
CA THR A 313 -10.12 2.58 -21.54
C THR A 313 -10.83 3.57 -22.46
N PRO A 314 -11.17 3.17 -23.70
CA PRO A 314 -11.99 4.03 -24.55
C PRO A 314 -13.34 4.32 -23.86
N PRO A 315 -13.95 5.49 -24.09
CA PRO A 315 -15.27 5.80 -23.54
C PRO A 315 -16.27 4.68 -23.91
N PRO A 316 -17.24 4.39 -23.04
CA PRO A 316 -18.18 3.31 -23.29
C PRO A 316 -18.84 3.52 -24.67
N LYS A 317 -18.89 2.45 -25.47
CA LYS A 317 -19.78 2.42 -26.65
C LYS A 317 -21.19 2.62 -26.11
N GLU A 318 -21.92 3.60 -26.64
CA GLU A 318 -23.34 3.80 -26.34
C GLU A 318 -24.04 2.44 -26.44
N ARG A 319 -24.46 1.89 -25.29
CA ARG A 319 -25.38 0.76 -25.30
C ARG A 319 -26.72 1.36 -25.66
N THR A 320 -27.16 1.15 -26.91
CA THR A 320 -28.54 1.35 -27.29
C THR A 320 -29.41 0.56 -26.32
N CYS A 321 -30.18 1.28 -25.50
CA CYS A 321 -31.23 0.69 -24.68
C CYS A 321 -32.28 0.08 -25.60
N ASP A 322 -32.17 -1.23 -25.87
CA ASP A 322 -33.32 -2.00 -26.31
C ASP A 322 -34.16 -2.33 -25.08
N LEU A 323 -35.07 -1.42 -24.76
CA LEU A 323 -36.20 -1.69 -23.88
C LEU A 323 -37.19 -2.59 -24.63
N VAL A 324 -37.25 -3.87 -24.24
CA VAL A 324 -38.43 -4.73 -24.38
C VAL A 324 -38.60 -5.52 -23.09
#